data_AF-A0A0B1SA54-F1
#
_entry.id   AF-A0A0B1SA54-F1
#
_cell.length_a   1.000
_cell.length_b   1.000
_cell.length_c   1.000
_cell.angle_alpha   90.00
_cell.angle_beta   90.00
_cell.angle_gamma   90.00
#
_symmetry.space_group_name_H-M   'P 1'
#
loop_
_entity.id
_entity.type
_entity.pdbx_description
1 polymer ?
#
loop_
_entity_poly.entity_id
_entity_poly.type
_entity_poly.pdbx_seq_one_letter_code
_entity_poly.pdbx_strand_id
1 'polypeptide(L)'
;MNADNWYLTILPYQHIYWSIMLPLLRVSWLLQSVIFVQGMPTHYYKYYRERAPYEQTALALHWILVLTQLYLLPTMQTRLTFFIISQLTGGMLLAHVVTYNHYSVDKFPCKFALLLLKVEIAYT
;
A
#
# COMPACT_ATOMS: atom_id res chain seq x y z
N MET A 1 26.56 7.35 -20.12
CA MET A 1 25.38 7.90 -20.84
C MET A 1 24.65 8.78 -19.86
N ASN A 2 24.80 10.11 -19.99
CA ASN A 2 24.00 11.04 -19.20
C ASN A 2 22.55 10.89 -19.68
N ALA A 3 21.63 10.70 -18.75
CA ALA A 3 20.22 10.76 -19.08
C ALA A 3 19.85 12.23 -19.32
N ASP A 4 19.48 12.58 -20.55
CA ASP A 4 19.17 13.96 -20.95
C ASP A 4 17.90 14.52 -20.28
N ASN A 5 17.16 13.68 -19.55
CA ASN A 5 15.96 14.05 -18.82
C ASN A 5 16.17 13.88 -17.31
N TRP A 6 16.00 14.97 -16.56
CA TRP A 6 16.19 15.02 -15.11
C TRP A 6 15.35 14.00 -14.33
N TYR A 7 14.18 13.60 -14.87
CA TYR A 7 13.35 12.53 -14.29
C TYR A 7 14.05 11.17 -14.24
N LEU A 8 14.88 10.86 -15.23
CA LEU A 8 15.59 9.58 -15.30
C LEU A 8 16.77 9.52 -14.31
N THR A 9 17.25 10.67 -13.84
CA THR A 9 18.28 10.79 -12.80
C THR A 9 17.74 10.47 -11.41
N ILE A 10 16.42 10.56 -11.20
CA ILE A 10 15.75 10.29 -9.92
C ILE A 10 15.44 8.80 -9.73
N LEU A 11 15.16 8.07 -10.81
CA LEU A 11 14.80 6.65 -10.80
C LEU A 11 15.80 5.72 -10.06
N PRO A 12 17.13 5.90 -10.16
CA PRO A 12 18.09 5.07 -9.43
C PRO A 12 17.94 5.21 -7.90
N TYR A 13 17.56 6.40 -7.43
CA TYR A 13 17.43 6.73 -6.01
C TYR A 13 16.03 6.45 -5.44
N GLN A 14 15.13 5.84 -6.22
CA GLN A 14 13.74 5.54 -5.82
C GLN A 14 13.61 4.82 -4.46
N HIS A 15 14.57 3.94 -4.14
CA HIS A 15 14.59 3.17 -2.91
C HIS A 15 14.78 4.05 -1.65
N ILE A 16 15.48 5.19 -1.76
CA ILE A 16 15.66 6.14 -0.65
C ILE A 16 14.37 6.92 -0.41
N TYR A 17 13.77 7.47 -1.48
CA TYR A 17 12.53 8.24 -1.37
C TYR A 17 11.37 7.37 -0.90
N TRP A 18 11.27 6.16 -1.43
CA TRP A 18 10.21 5.24 -1.05
C TRP A 18 10.36 4.80 0.39
N SER A 19 11.57 4.51 0.87
CA SER A 19 11.82 4.10 2.28
C SER A 19 11.23 5.07 3.30
N ILE A 20 11.27 6.38 3.03
CA ILE A 20 10.70 7.41 3.91
C ILE A 20 9.16 7.41 3.83
N MET A 21 8.58 7.08 2.68
CA MET A 21 7.13 7.01 2.49
C MET A 21 6.52 5.65 2.87
N LEU A 22 7.34 4.60 3.03
CA LEU A 22 6.89 3.25 3.40
C LEU A 22 6.06 3.18 4.69
N PRO A 23 6.35 3.92 5.78
CA PRO A 23 5.49 3.94 6.96
C PRO A 23 4.09 4.53 6.69
N LEU A 24 3.97 5.44 5.70
CA LEU A 24 2.69 6.04 5.30
C LEU A 24 1.85 5.09 4.45
N LEU A 25 2.43 3.99 3.96
CA LEU A 25 1.70 2.95 3.23
C LEU A 25 0.51 2.43 4.05
N ARG A 26 0.63 2.35 5.38
CA ARG A 26 -0.46 1.93 6.26
C ARG A 26 -1.69 2.84 6.14
N VAL A 27 -1.48 4.15 6.06
CA VAL A 27 -2.58 5.14 5.99
C VAL A 27 -3.29 5.03 4.64
N SER A 28 -2.52 4.93 3.55
CA SER A 28 -3.05 4.69 2.21
C SER A 28 -3.89 3.41 2.16
N TRP A 29 -3.35 2.31 2.72
CA TRP A 29 -4.00 1.01 2.67
C TRP A 29 -5.26 0.94 3.54
N LEU A 30 -5.26 1.62 4.68
CA LEU A 30 -6.43 1.78 5.51
C LEU A 30 -7.57 2.49 4.78
N LEU A 31 -7.27 3.61 4.12
CA LEU A 31 -8.26 4.37 3.35
C LEU A 31 -8.81 3.53 2.19
N GLN A 32 -7.92 2.87 1.43
CA GLN A 32 -8.33 1.99 0.34
C GLN A 32 -9.18 0.81 0.83
N SER A 33 -8.87 0.24 2.00
CA SER A 33 -9.63 -0.86 2.58
C SER A 33 -11.07 -0.44 2.90
N VAL A 34 -11.26 0.75 3.46
CA VAL A 34 -12.61 1.29 3.75
C VAL A 34 -13.38 1.53 2.46
N ILE A 35 -12.77 2.22 1.50
CA ILE A 35 -13.40 2.51 0.20
C ILE A 35 -13.79 1.22 -0.52
N PHE A 36 -12.88 0.23 -0.53
CA PHE A 36 -13.10 -1.05 -1.18
C PHE A 36 -14.27 -1.80 -0.55
N VAL A 37 -14.26 -1.97 0.78
CA VAL A 37 -15.29 -2.70 1.52
C VAL A 37 -16.67 -2.03 1.43
N GLN A 38 -16.71 -0.69 1.35
CA GLN A 38 -17.95 0.06 1.07
C GLN A 38 -18.48 -0.18 -0.35
N GLY A 39 -17.59 -0.34 -1.35
CA GLY A 39 -17.94 -0.60 -2.74
C GLY A 39 -18.19 -2.08 -3.10
N MET A 40 -17.86 -3.03 -2.21
CA MET A 40 -18.04 -4.47 -2.44
C MET A 40 -19.47 -4.90 -2.81
N PRO A 41 -20.56 -4.36 -2.23
CA PRO A 41 -21.92 -4.76 -2.57
C PRO A 41 -22.31 -4.48 -4.04
N THR A 42 -21.71 -3.45 -4.64
CA THR A 42 -21.95 -3.05 -6.04
C THR A 42 -20.89 -3.58 -6.99
N HIS A 43 -19.99 -4.45 -6.52
CA HIS A 43 -18.85 -4.93 -7.30
C HIS A 43 -19.30 -5.87 -8.44
N TYR A 44 -18.66 -5.76 -9.61
CA TYR A 44 -18.96 -6.56 -10.80
C TYR A 44 -18.95 -8.09 -10.51
N TYR A 45 -17.85 -8.59 -9.93
CA TYR A 45 -17.72 -10.00 -9.56
C TYR A 45 -18.64 -10.42 -8.41
N LYS A 46 -19.34 -11.54 -8.61
CA LYS A 46 -20.24 -12.17 -7.62
C LYS A 46 -19.53 -12.51 -6.30
N TYR A 47 -18.28 -12.97 -6.39
CA TYR A 47 -17.45 -13.32 -5.23
C TYR A 47 -17.39 -12.20 -4.17
N TYR A 48 -17.12 -10.96 -4.60
CA TYR A 48 -17.02 -9.82 -3.69
C TYR A 48 -18.38 -9.43 -3.10
N ARG A 49 -19.46 -9.56 -3.86
CA ARG A 49 -20.82 -9.27 -3.37
C ARG A 49 -21.27 -10.25 -2.29
N GLU A 50 -20.98 -11.54 -2.46
CA GLU A 50 -21.33 -12.57 -1.48
C GLU A 50 -20.51 -12.44 -0.18
N ARG A 51 -19.26 -11.98 -0.30
CA ARG A 51 -18.35 -11.78 0.85
C ARG A 51 -18.50 -10.44 1.55
N ALA A 52 -19.16 -9.47 0.91
CA ALA A 52 -19.34 -8.11 1.43
C ALA A 52 -19.77 -8.05 2.91
N PRO A 53 -20.80 -8.78 3.39
CA PRO A 53 -21.20 -8.70 4.79
C PRO A 53 -20.12 -9.21 5.76
N TYR A 54 -19.37 -10.25 5.37
CA TYR A 54 -18.30 -10.81 6.20
C TYR A 54 -17.13 -9.84 6.32
N GLU A 55 -16.68 -9.27 5.20
CA GLU A 55 -15.58 -8.30 5.18
C GLU A 55 -15.96 -7.01 5.91
N GLN A 56 -17.19 -6.51 5.73
CA GLN A 56 -17.72 -5.34 6.44
C GLN A 56 -17.78 -5.57 7.95
N THR A 57 -18.30 -6.72 8.38
CA THR A 57 -18.42 -7.06 9.80
C THR A 57 -17.05 -7.27 10.43
N ALA A 58 -16.13 -7.97 9.75
CA ALA A 58 -14.77 -8.19 10.23
C ALA A 58 -14.01 -6.86 10.38
N LEU A 59 -14.13 -5.96 9.40
CA LEU A 59 -13.51 -4.64 9.45
C LEU A 59 -14.11 -3.79 10.59
N ALA A 60 -15.44 -3.80 10.77
CA ALA A 60 -16.09 -3.09 11.87
C ALA A 60 -15.64 -3.62 13.24
N LEU A 61 -15.60 -4.95 13.40
CA LEU A 61 -15.15 -5.59 14.63
C LEU A 61 -13.68 -5.28 14.92
N HIS A 62 -12.81 -5.27 13.89
CA HIS A 62 -11.42 -4.85 14.04
C HIS A 62 -11.32 -3.43 14.62
N TRP A 63 -12.07 -2.47 14.08
CA TRP A 63 -12.05 -1.09 14.56
C TRP A 63 -12.63 -0.94 15.96
N ILE A 64 -13.68 -1.68 16.30
CA ILE A 64 -14.22 -1.73 17.67
C ILE A 64 -13.15 -2.24 18.64
N LEU A 65 -12.42 -3.30 18.30
CA LEU A 65 -11.36 -3.83 19.14
C LEU A 65 -10.21 -2.83 19.32
N VAL A 66 -9.80 -2.15 18.25
CA VAL A 66 -8.76 -1.11 18.32
C VAL A 66 -9.20 0.05 19.23
N LEU A 67 -10.43 0.54 19.06
CA LEU A 67 -10.98 1.61 19.90
C LEU A 67 -11.10 1.17 21.36
N THR A 68 -11.52 -0.08 21.61
CA THR A 68 -11.58 -0.68 22.95
C THR A 68 -10.19 -0.73 23.58
N GLN A 69 -9.19 -1.22 22.86
CA GLN A 69 -7.80 -1.28 23.33
C GLN A 69 -7.26 0.11 23.68
N LEU A 70 -7.55 1.12 22.85
CA LEU A 70 -7.17 2.51 23.14
C LEU A 70 -7.93 3.05 24.36
N TYR A 71 -9.21 2.75 24.52
CA TYR A 71 -10.00 3.20 25.67
C TYR A 71 -9.44 2.70 27.00
N LEU A 72 -8.91 1.46 27.04
CA LEU A 72 -8.29 0.87 28.22
C LEU A 72 -6.96 1.53 28.65
N LEU A 73 -6.37 2.40 27.83
CA LEU A 73 -5.15 3.12 28.19
C LEU A 73 -5.46 4.33 29.11
N PRO A 74 -4.56 4.64 30.06
CA PRO A 74 -4.86 5.52 31.19
C PRO A 74 -4.96 7.01 30.84
N THR A 75 -4.23 7.49 29.83
CA THR A 75 -4.20 8.92 29.45
C THR A 75 -4.41 9.11 27.95
N MET A 76 -4.97 10.26 27.57
CA MET A 76 -5.13 10.62 26.14
C MET A 76 -3.79 10.70 25.41
N GLN A 77 -2.72 11.16 26.07
CA GLN A 77 -1.39 11.19 25.48
C GLN A 77 -0.89 9.78 25.16
N THR A 78 -1.00 8.84 26.10
CA THR A 78 -0.60 7.44 25.86
C THR A 78 -1.40 6.80 24.73
N ARG A 79 -2.70 7.11 24.62
CA ARG A 79 -3.58 6.63 23.53
C ARG A 79 -3.08 7.08 22.16
N LEU A 80 -2.83 8.37 22.01
CA LEU A 80 -2.36 8.93 20.74
C LEU A 80 -0.97 8.42 20.38
N THR A 81 -0.04 8.42 21.34
CA THR A 81 1.33 7.92 21.12
C THR A 81 1.33 6.44 20.75
N PHE A 82 0.58 5.60 21.48
CA PHE A 82 0.46 4.19 21.17
C PHE A 82 -0.14 3.98 19.78
N PHE A 83 -1.20 4.71 19.44
CA PHE A 83 -1.83 4.61 18.12
C PHE A 83 -0.84 4.97 17.01
N ILE A 84 -0.15 6.12 17.10
CA ILE A 84 0.81 6.57 16.08
C ILE A 84 1.94 5.56 15.90
N ILE A 85 2.56 5.12 16.99
CA ILE A 85 3.66 4.14 16.93
C ILE A 85 3.15 2.84 16.29
N SER A 86 1.98 2.34 16.70
CA SER A 86 1.40 1.12 16.14
C SER A 86 1.14 1.22 14.62
N GLN A 87 0.66 2.37 14.14
CA GLN A 87 0.43 2.57 12.70
C GLN A 87 1.75 2.64 11.92
N LEU A 88 2.77 3.33 12.45
CA LEU A 88 4.08 3.46 11.80
C LEU A 88 4.83 2.12 11.76
N THR A 89 4.88 1.39 12.88
CA THR A 89 5.53 0.08 12.94
C THR A 89 4.78 -0.94 12.08
N GLY A 90 3.44 -0.97 12.12
CA GLY A 90 2.65 -1.82 11.24
C GLY A 90 2.83 -1.47 9.75
N GLY A 91 2.93 -0.19 9.41
CA GLY A 91 3.23 0.28 8.06
C GLY A 91 4.60 -0.16 7.57
N MET A 92 5.62 -0.05 8.42
CA MET A 92 6.98 -0.50 8.10
C MET A 92 7.04 -2.01 7.85
N LEU A 93 6.39 -2.82 8.69
CA LEU A 93 6.33 -4.28 8.53
C LEU A 93 5.57 -4.68 7.26
N LEU A 94 4.43 -4.04 6.98
CA LEU A 94 3.69 -4.26 5.74
C LEU A 94 4.51 -3.89 4.52
N ALA A 95 5.14 -2.73 4.54
CA ALA A 95 6.00 -2.27 3.46
C ALA A 95 7.17 -3.22 3.22
N HIS A 96 7.77 -3.77 4.28
CA HIS A 96 8.79 -4.80 4.18
C HIS A 96 8.25 -6.03 3.43
N VAL A 97 7.14 -6.63 3.89
CA VAL A 97 6.55 -7.83 3.26
C VAL A 97 6.16 -7.57 1.80
N VAL A 98 5.51 -6.44 1.50
CA VAL A 98 5.09 -6.05 0.15
C VAL A 98 6.30 -5.86 -0.76
N THR A 99 7.37 -5.23 -0.27
CA THR A 99 8.61 -5.03 -1.03
C THR A 99 9.19 -6.39 -1.41
N TYR A 100 9.39 -7.31 -0.47
CA TYR A 100 9.96 -8.62 -0.81
C TYR A 100 9.05 -9.47 -1.70
N ASN A 101 7.73 -9.36 -1.56
CA ASN A 101 6.76 -10.14 -2.33
C ASN A 101 6.54 -9.59 -3.76
N HIS A 102 6.61 -8.28 -3.96
CA HIS A 102 6.48 -7.69 -5.30
C HIS A 102 7.82 -7.61 -6.06
N TYR A 103 8.96 -7.53 -5.36
CA TYR A 103 10.29 -7.54 -5.99
C TYR A 103 10.90 -8.93 -6.17
N SER A 104 10.17 -10.02 -5.89
CA SER A 104 10.64 -11.41 -6.07
C SER A 104 10.57 -11.92 -7.52
N VAL A 105 10.10 -11.11 -8.47
CA VAL A 105 10.21 -11.41 -9.91
C VAL A 105 11.48 -10.76 -10.45
N ASP A 106 12.26 -11.53 -11.23
CA ASP A 106 13.43 -11.01 -11.93
C ASP A 106 13.06 -9.73 -12.69
N LYS A 107 13.74 -8.63 -12.35
CA LYS A 107 13.59 -7.38 -13.09
C LYS A 107 14.04 -7.64 -14.52
N PHE A 108 13.11 -7.57 -15.47
CA PHE A 108 13.43 -7.71 -16.89
C PHE A 108 14.64 -6.83 -17.22
N PRO A 109 15.71 -7.38 -17.82
CA PRO A 109 16.89 -6.60 -18.12
C PRO A 109 16.51 -5.43 -19.02
N CYS A 110 17.09 -4.24 -18.78
CA CYS A 110 16.77 -2.97 -19.46
C CYS A 110 16.73 -3.04 -20.99
N LYS A 111 17.34 -4.06 -21.61
CA LYS A 111 17.24 -4.33 -23.05
C LYS A 111 15.80 -4.62 -23.52
N PHE A 112 14.94 -5.20 -22.70
CA PHE A 112 13.56 -5.54 -23.09
C PHE A 112 12.59 -4.36 -23.02
N ALA A 113 12.73 -3.47 -22.03
CA ALA A 113 11.89 -2.27 -21.91
C ALA A 113 12.06 -1.32 -23.11
N LEU A 114 13.29 -1.20 -23.62
CA LEU A 114 13.62 -0.36 -24.78
C LEU A 114 13.12 -0.97 -26.11
N LEU A 115 12.88 -2.27 -26.15
CA LEU A 115 12.36 -3.01 -27.31
C LEU A 115 10.84 -2.86 -27.42
N LEU A 116 10.11 -2.92 -26.30
CA LEU A 116 8.66 -2.70 -26.26
C LEU A 116 8.27 -1.27 -26.64
N LEU A 117 8.99 -0.26 -26.14
CA LEU A 117 8.79 1.14 -26.54
C LEU A 117 9.09 1.39 -28.03
N LYS A 118 10.06 0.68 -28.60
CA LYS A 118 10.37 0.77 -30.05
C LYS A 118 9.31 0.09 -30.92
N VAL A 119 8.67 -0.97 -30.43
CA VAL A 119 7.56 -1.62 -31.14
C VAL A 119 6.33 -0.73 -31.13
N GLU A 120 5.98 -0.10 -30.01
CA GLU A 120 4.83 0.83 -29.97
C GLU A 120 4.98 2.04 -30.91
N ILE A 121 6.19 2.60 -31.04
CA ILE A 121 6.45 3.72 -31.95
C ILE A 121 6.48 3.28 -33.43
N ALA A 122 6.74 2.01 -33.72
CA ALA A 122 6.80 1.50 -35.10
C ALA A 122 5.42 1.20 -35.72
N TYR A 123 4.33 1.28 -34.93
CA TYR A 123 2.96 1.04 -35.37
C TYR A 123 2.05 2.30 -35.26
N THR A 124 2.65 3.48 -35.14
CA THR A 124 2.00 4.80 -35.31
C THR A 124 2.67 5.56 -36.44
#